data_AF-A0A3D0NLM0-F1
#
_entry.id   AF-A0A3D0NLM0-F1
#
_cell.length_a   1.000
_cell.length_b   1.000
_cell.length_c   1.000
_cell.angle_alpha   90.00
_cell.angle_beta   90.00
_cell.angle_gamma   90.00
#
_symmetry.space_group_name_H-M   'P 1'
#
loop_
_entity.id
_entity.type
_entity.pdbx_description
1 polymer ?
#
loop_
_entity_poly.entity_id
_entity_poly.type
_entity_poly.pdbx_seq_one_letter_code
_entity_poly.pdbx_strand_id
1 'polypeptide(L)'
;MIAKLAAAGGTAVEVIRNGSRGMLWLEPFVEVQTPAGRVGYGPVAPGDVASLIDAGLLEGRDHALGHGLVEEIGWLDRQHRVSFARVGLADPLDLDEYRKMGGLAGLRRALDTPVEEVVGDILDSGLRGRGGAGFPAGIKWRTVLEADAEQKYVCCNADEGDSGTFADRMLMEGDPFT
;
A
#
# COMPACT_ATOMS: atom_id res chain seq x y z
N MET A 1 -7.16 -15.29 15.41
CA MET A 1 -6.90 -15.45 16.86
C MET A 1 -7.40 -14.24 17.64
N ILE A 2 -6.96 -13.02 17.29
CA ILE A 2 -7.40 -11.75 17.90
C ILE A 2 -8.93 -11.63 17.97
N ALA A 3 -9.65 -11.71 16.84
CA ALA A 3 -11.13 -11.64 16.84
C ALA A 3 -11.80 -12.66 17.77
N LYS A 4 -11.23 -13.87 17.85
CA LYS A 4 -11.77 -14.96 18.66
C LYS A 4 -11.61 -14.66 20.16
N LEU A 5 -10.46 -14.12 20.56
CA LEU A 5 -10.16 -13.76 21.95
C LEU A 5 -10.89 -12.48 22.38
N ALA A 6 -10.97 -11.48 21.51
CA ALA A 6 -11.75 -10.27 21.77
C ALA A 6 -13.25 -10.57 21.95
N ALA A 7 -13.82 -11.42 21.08
CA ALA A 7 -15.21 -11.87 21.21
C ALA A 7 -15.45 -12.66 22.51
N ALA A 8 -14.47 -13.49 22.94
CA ALA A 8 -14.54 -14.18 24.23
C ALA A 8 -14.51 -13.20 25.43
N GLY A 9 -13.89 -12.03 25.27
CA GLY A 9 -13.90 -10.93 26.23
C GLY A 9 -15.10 -9.98 26.13
N GLY A 10 -16.04 -10.23 25.22
CA GLY A 10 -17.27 -9.42 25.05
C GLY A 10 -17.10 -8.17 24.18
N THR A 11 -15.95 -7.98 23.53
CA THR A 11 -15.70 -6.83 22.64
C THR A 11 -15.80 -7.24 21.19
N ALA A 12 -16.67 -6.55 20.43
CA ALA A 12 -16.74 -6.73 18.98
C ALA A 12 -15.53 -6.06 18.31
N VAL A 13 -14.82 -6.81 17.47
CA VAL A 13 -13.65 -6.32 16.72
C VAL A 13 -13.81 -6.70 15.26
N GLU A 14 -13.60 -5.72 14.40
CA GLU A 14 -13.41 -5.92 12.96
C GLU A 14 -11.92 -6.16 12.69
N VAL A 15 -11.60 -7.25 11.98
CA VAL A 15 -10.22 -7.57 11.60
C VAL A 15 -10.05 -7.30 10.12
N ILE A 16 -9.40 -6.18 9.82
CA ILE A 16 -9.02 -5.81 8.46
C ILE A 16 -7.71 -6.53 8.12
N ARG A 17 -7.67 -7.18 6.94
CA ARG A 17 -6.48 -7.86 6.44
C ARG A 17 -5.74 -6.93 5.47
N ASN A 18 -5.19 -5.86 6.01
CA ASN A 18 -4.39 -4.91 5.24
C ASN A 18 -3.10 -5.54 4.69
N GLY A 19 -2.51 -4.90 3.69
CA GLY A 19 -1.15 -5.22 3.24
C GLY A 19 -0.08 -4.86 4.28
N SER A 20 1.18 -5.20 4.00
CA SER A 20 2.31 -4.82 4.85
C SER A 20 2.62 -3.32 4.73
N ARG A 21 3.03 -2.69 5.83
CA ARG A 21 3.61 -1.33 5.83
C ARG A 21 5.02 -1.28 5.19
N GLY A 22 5.66 -2.43 4.99
CA GLY A 22 7.04 -2.55 4.47
C GLY A 22 8.13 -2.65 5.53
N MET A 23 7.78 -2.55 6.82
CA MET A 23 8.69 -2.76 7.95
C MET A 23 8.82 -4.26 8.25
N LEU A 24 9.41 -5.03 7.33
CA LEU A 24 9.37 -6.50 7.37
C LEU A 24 9.98 -7.12 8.64
N TRP A 25 10.85 -6.40 9.36
CA TRP A 25 11.39 -6.87 10.66
C TRP A 25 10.39 -6.78 11.82
N LEU A 26 9.28 -6.06 11.64
CA LEU A 26 8.17 -5.98 12.59
C LEU A 26 6.99 -6.88 12.20
N GLU A 27 7.06 -7.59 11.08
CA GLU A 27 5.97 -8.48 10.66
C GLU A 27 5.99 -9.80 11.45
N PRO A 28 4.83 -10.36 11.85
CA PRO A 28 3.47 -9.82 11.69
C PRO A 28 3.22 -8.57 12.53
N PHE A 29 2.82 -7.48 11.87
CA PHE A 29 2.61 -6.18 12.49
C PHE A 29 1.12 -5.92 12.70
N VAL A 30 0.70 -5.84 13.95
CA VAL A 30 -0.70 -5.59 14.33
C VAL A 30 -0.90 -4.10 14.56
N GLU A 31 -1.90 -3.52 13.91
CA GLU A 31 -2.29 -2.13 14.12
C GLU A 31 -3.70 -2.06 14.72
N VAL A 32 -3.90 -1.14 15.65
CA VAL A 32 -5.22 -0.86 16.25
C VAL A 32 -5.58 0.59 16.00
N GLN A 33 -6.78 0.82 15.47
CA GLN A 33 -7.32 2.16 15.27
C GLN A 33 -7.74 2.77 16.62
N THR A 34 -7.21 3.93 16.94
CA THR A 34 -7.57 4.72 18.14
C THR A 34 -7.99 6.14 17.72
N PRO A 35 -8.52 6.98 18.64
CA PRO A 35 -8.77 8.39 18.36
C PRO A 35 -7.52 9.20 17.97
N ALA A 36 -6.32 8.76 18.37
CA ALA A 36 -5.07 9.43 18.05
C ALA A 36 -4.46 8.97 16.70
N GLY A 37 -4.99 7.90 16.11
CA GLY A 37 -4.43 7.24 14.93
C GLY A 37 -4.23 5.74 15.14
N ARG A 38 -3.54 5.07 14.19
CA ARG A 38 -3.20 3.65 14.30
C ARG A 38 -1.98 3.46 15.18
N VAL A 39 -2.13 2.68 16.25
CA VAL A 39 -1.03 2.26 17.14
C VAL A 39 -0.53 0.88 16.71
N GLY A 40 0.78 0.72 16.61
CA GLY A 40 1.42 -0.48 16.06
C GLY A 40 2.07 -1.38 17.10
N TYR A 41 2.01 -2.69 16.88
CA TYR A 41 2.60 -3.73 17.71
C TYR A 41 3.31 -4.76 16.83
N GLY A 42 4.57 -5.08 17.12
CA GLY A 42 5.24 -6.19 16.44
C GLY A 42 6.72 -6.38 16.77
N PRO A 43 7.32 -7.49 16.31
CA PRO A 43 6.64 -8.61 15.64
C PRO A 43 5.77 -9.41 16.61
N VAL A 44 4.54 -9.73 16.22
CA VAL A 44 3.57 -10.45 17.06
C VAL A 44 3.55 -11.93 16.70
N ALA A 45 3.88 -12.80 17.66
CA ALA A 45 3.66 -14.24 17.56
C ALA A 45 2.29 -14.63 18.12
N PRO A 46 1.73 -15.81 17.75
CA PRO A 46 0.46 -16.27 18.30
C PRO A 46 0.43 -16.34 19.83
N GLY A 47 1.57 -16.62 20.48
CA GLY A 47 1.68 -16.68 21.94
C GLY A 47 1.52 -15.32 22.64
N ASP A 48 1.79 -14.22 21.94
CA ASP A 48 1.77 -12.86 22.51
C ASP A 48 0.35 -12.26 22.51
N VAL A 49 -0.59 -12.87 21.78
CA VAL A 49 -1.92 -12.28 21.56
C VAL A 49 -2.69 -12.14 22.88
N ALA A 50 -2.58 -13.11 23.78
CA ALA A 50 -3.24 -13.03 25.08
C ALA A 50 -2.70 -11.86 25.93
N SER A 51 -1.36 -11.72 26.01
CA SER A 51 -0.75 -10.64 26.79
C SER A 51 -1.03 -9.26 26.21
N LEU A 52 -1.12 -9.14 24.88
CA LEU A 52 -1.52 -7.91 24.21
C LEU A 52 -2.96 -7.53 24.59
N ILE A 53 -3.90 -8.46 24.51
CA ILE A 53 -5.30 -8.20 24.89
C ILE A 53 -5.39 -7.81 26.37
N ASP A 54 -4.72 -8.55 27.27
CA ASP A 54 -4.70 -8.26 28.71
C ASP A 54 -4.08 -6.88 29.03
N ALA A 55 -3.11 -6.43 28.22
CA ALA A 55 -2.49 -5.11 28.35
C ALA A 55 -3.37 -3.96 27.82
N GLY A 56 -4.50 -4.25 27.16
CA GLY A 56 -5.37 -3.25 26.55
C GLY A 56 -4.99 -2.89 25.11
N LEU A 57 -4.68 -3.91 24.29
CA LEU A 57 -4.43 -3.78 22.85
C LEU A 57 -5.53 -2.97 22.15
N LEU A 58 -6.80 -3.23 22.47
CA LEU A 58 -7.94 -2.61 21.77
C LEU A 58 -8.07 -1.10 22.04
N GLU A 59 -7.46 -0.63 23.13
CA GLU A 59 -7.38 0.79 23.47
C GLU A 59 -6.05 1.43 23.04
N GLY A 60 -5.15 0.67 22.39
CA GLY A 60 -3.85 1.18 21.96
C GLY A 60 -2.86 1.41 23.11
N ARG A 61 -2.95 0.64 24.21
CA ARG A 61 -2.08 0.81 25.38
C ARG A 61 -0.68 0.26 25.17
N ASP A 62 0.24 0.70 26.02
CA ASP A 62 1.64 0.27 26.01
C ASP A 62 1.79 -1.25 26.21
N HIS A 63 2.73 -1.83 25.48
CA HIS A 63 3.15 -3.22 25.59
C HIS A 63 4.61 -3.32 25.18
N ALA A 64 5.33 -4.37 25.58
CA ALA A 64 6.73 -4.59 25.19
C ALA A 64 6.95 -4.69 23.66
N LEU A 65 5.88 -4.97 22.91
CA LEU A 65 5.88 -5.04 21.44
C LEU A 65 5.36 -3.75 20.79
N GLY A 66 4.99 -2.72 21.57
CA GLY A 66 4.39 -1.48 21.08
C GLY A 66 5.41 -0.54 20.44
N HIS A 67 5.01 0.10 19.35
CA HIS A 67 5.82 1.08 18.59
C HIS A 67 5.19 2.48 18.57
N GLY A 68 4.10 2.70 19.31
CA GLY A 68 3.36 3.96 19.30
C GLY A 68 2.57 4.18 18.00
N LEU A 69 2.38 5.45 17.63
CA LEU A 69 1.69 5.82 16.39
C LEU A 69 2.50 5.37 15.17
N VAL A 70 1.88 4.59 14.30
CA VAL A 70 2.57 3.94 13.18
C VAL A 70 3.20 4.95 12.23
N GLU A 71 2.49 6.04 11.94
CA GLU A 71 2.96 7.12 11.07
C GLU A 71 4.14 7.90 11.68
N GLU A 72 4.35 7.83 13.00
CA GLU A 72 5.47 8.50 13.70
C GLU A 72 6.69 7.59 13.86
N ILE A 73 6.60 6.32 13.44
CA ILE A 73 7.76 5.43 13.45
C ILE A 73 8.80 6.01 12.49
N GLY A 74 9.96 6.41 13.02
CA GLY A 74 10.94 7.19 12.26
C GLY A 74 11.44 6.54 10.96
N TRP A 75 11.29 5.22 10.76
CA TRP A 75 11.55 4.60 9.45
C TRP A 75 10.47 4.92 8.41
N LEU A 76 9.20 5.01 8.82
CA LEU A 76 8.07 5.31 7.96
C LEU A 76 7.93 6.82 7.73
N ASP A 77 8.00 7.63 8.79
CA ASP A 77 7.85 9.10 8.74
C ASP A 77 8.86 9.78 7.81
N ARG A 78 10.07 9.22 7.69
CA ARG A 78 11.13 9.78 6.83
C ARG A 78 10.97 9.45 5.34
N GLN A 79 9.87 8.81 4.93
CA GLN A 79 9.65 8.41 3.54
C GLN A 79 8.79 9.40 2.78
N HIS A 80 9.07 9.52 1.47
CA HIS A 80 8.17 10.15 0.53
C HIS A 80 7.40 9.09 -0.26
N ARG A 81 6.30 8.59 0.30
CA ARG A 81 5.51 7.49 -0.28
C ARG A 81 4.53 8.02 -1.32
N VAL A 82 4.99 8.14 -2.57
CA VAL A 82 4.12 8.51 -3.71
C VAL A 82 3.37 7.28 -4.24
N SER A 83 4.08 6.30 -4.81
CA SER A 83 3.45 5.08 -5.34
C SER A 83 2.95 4.14 -4.23
N PHE A 84 3.56 4.20 -3.05
CA PHE A 84 3.23 3.34 -1.91
C PHE A 84 2.31 4.03 -0.90
N ALA A 85 1.66 5.14 -1.28
CA ALA A 85 0.87 5.98 -0.37
C ALA A 85 -0.20 5.20 0.41
N ARG A 86 -0.82 4.18 -0.21
CA ARG A 86 -1.91 3.38 0.39
C ARG A 86 -1.49 2.00 0.86
N VAL A 87 -0.31 1.51 0.45
CA VAL A 87 0.15 0.15 0.75
C VAL A 87 0.24 -0.06 2.27
N GLY A 88 -0.60 -0.96 2.78
CA GLY A 88 -0.71 -1.30 4.20
C GLY A 88 -1.70 -0.45 5.00
N LEU A 89 -2.47 0.45 4.37
CA LEU A 89 -3.50 1.23 5.05
C LEU A 89 -4.84 0.49 5.20
N ALA A 90 -5.28 -0.20 4.15
CA ALA A 90 -6.59 -0.82 4.08
C ALA A 90 -6.51 -2.24 3.53
N ASP A 91 -7.65 -2.93 3.51
CA ASP A 91 -7.81 -4.19 2.77
C ASP A 91 -7.48 -3.96 1.27
N PRO A 92 -6.48 -4.65 0.70
CA PRO A 92 -6.09 -4.47 -0.69
C PRO A 92 -7.21 -4.77 -1.70
N LEU A 93 -8.23 -5.53 -1.31
CA LEU A 93 -9.34 -5.94 -2.19
C LEU A 93 -10.62 -5.12 -1.97
N ASP A 94 -10.60 -4.13 -1.08
CA ASP A 94 -11.72 -3.21 -0.89
C ASP A 94 -11.64 -2.03 -1.88
N LEU A 95 -12.43 -2.13 -2.95
CA LEU A 95 -12.50 -1.10 -3.99
C LEU A 95 -13.08 0.22 -3.48
N ASP A 96 -14.01 0.18 -2.52
CA ASP A 96 -14.64 1.40 -2.00
C ASP A 96 -13.67 2.15 -1.09
N GLU A 97 -12.89 1.45 -0.29
CA GLU A 97 -11.81 2.06 0.51
C GLU A 97 -10.70 2.63 -0.38
N TYR A 98 -10.31 1.90 -1.44
CA TYR A 98 -9.40 2.43 -2.47
C TYR A 98 -9.90 3.76 -3.06
N ARG A 99 -11.19 3.85 -3.39
CA ARG A 99 -11.82 5.08 -3.90
C ARG A 99 -11.84 6.21 -2.87
N LYS A 100 -12.14 5.92 -1.60
CA LYS A 100 -12.11 6.94 -0.52
C LYS A 100 -10.71 7.50 -0.32
N MET A 101 -9.68 6.69 -0.51
CA MET A 101 -8.27 7.10 -0.45
C MET A 101 -7.76 7.75 -1.75
N GLY A 102 -8.66 8.25 -2.62
CA GLY A 102 -8.30 8.96 -3.86
C GLY A 102 -8.03 8.06 -5.07
N GLY A 103 -8.24 6.75 -4.94
CA GLY A 103 -8.17 5.80 -6.05
C GLY A 103 -9.10 6.16 -7.21
N LEU A 104 -8.71 5.77 -8.43
CA LEU A 104 -9.37 6.12 -9.70
C LEU A 104 -9.40 7.62 -10.06
N ALA A 105 -8.92 8.54 -9.21
CA ALA A 105 -8.96 9.97 -9.52
C ALA A 105 -8.18 10.30 -10.82
N GLY A 106 -6.98 9.74 -10.97
CA GLY A 106 -6.17 9.88 -12.19
C GLY A 106 -6.84 9.28 -13.43
N LEU A 107 -7.45 8.10 -13.29
CA LEU A 107 -8.19 7.45 -14.39
C LEU A 107 -9.40 8.29 -14.83
N ARG A 108 -10.20 8.79 -13.88
CA ARG A 108 -11.36 9.64 -14.18
C ARG A 108 -10.95 10.88 -14.95
N ARG A 109 -9.89 11.57 -14.51
CA ARG A 109 -9.32 12.70 -15.25
C ARG A 109 -8.89 12.29 -16.66
N ALA A 110 -8.14 11.19 -16.79
CA ALA A 110 -7.62 10.74 -18.07
C ALA A 110 -8.73 10.37 -19.08
N LEU A 111 -9.87 9.85 -18.61
CA LEU A 111 -11.03 9.54 -19.46
C LEU A 111 -11.67 10.79 -20.09
N ASP A 112 -11.58 11.93 -19.41
CA ASP A 112 -12.10 13.22 -19.88
C ASP A 112 -11.01 14.10 -20.54
N THR A 113 -9.79 13.59 -20.69
CA THR A 113 -8.63 14.32 -21.21
C THR A 113 -8.21 13.76 -22.58
N PRO A 114 -7.92 14.59 -23.59
CA PRO A 114 -7.36 14.13 -24.86
C PRO A 114 -6.10 13.28 -24.66
N VAL A 115 -5.93 12.21 -25.45
CA VAL A 115 -4.83 11.25 -25.27
C VAL A 115 -3.46 11.91 -25.42
N GLU A 116 -3.34 12.91 -26.29
CA GLU A 116 -2.11 13.68 -26.51
C GLU A 116 -1.72 14.47 -25.26
N GLU A 117 -2.70 15.03 -24.55
CA GLU A 117 -2.50 15.76 -23.30
C GLU A 117 -2.14 14.80 -22.16
N VAL A 118 -2.78 13.63 -22.07
CA VAL A 118 -2.40 12.59 -21.11
C VAL A 118 -0.94 12.15 -21.31
N VAL A 119 -0.52 11.91 -22.55
CA VAL A 119 0.89 11.57 -22.86
C VAL A 119 1.82 12.76 -22.57
N GLY A 120 1.36 13.99 -22.81
CA GLY A 120 2.04 15.22 -22.41
C GLY A 120 2.33 15.28 -20.91
N ASP A 121 1.30 15.05 -20.08
CA ASP A 121 1.44 15.03 -18.61
C ASP A 121 2.48 14.00 -18.14
N ILE A 122 2.49 12.80 -18.74
CA ILE A 122 3.47 11.76 -18.40
C ILE A 122 4.88 12.19 -18.80
N LEU A 123 5.04 12.86 -19.95
CA LEU A 123 6.34 13.38 -20.35
C LEU A 123 6.82 14.48 -19.39
N ASP A 124 5.95 15.43 -19.07
CA ASP A 124 6.24 16.59 -18.23
C ASP A 124 6.54 16.19 -16.78
N SER A 125 5.96 15.08 -16.30
CA SER A 125 6.28 14.49 -15.00
C SER A 125 7.74 14.03 -14.86
N GLY A 126 8.44 13.84 -15.98
CA GLY A 126 9.79 13.29 -16.00
C GLY A 126 9.88 11.81 -15.58
N LEU A 127 8.76 11.06 -15.60
CA LEU A 127 8.74 9.65 -15.23
C LEU A 127 9.69 8.83 -16.12
N ARG A 128 10.49 7.98 -15.46
CA ARG A 128 11.43 7.06 -16.10
C ARG A 128 11.06 5.62 -15.75
N GLY A 129 11.37 4.69 -16.65
CA GLY A 129 11.16 3.27 -16.44
C GLY A 129 11.86 2.78 -15.16
N ARG A 130 11.11 2.09 -14.30
CA ARG A 130 11.58 1.64 -12.98
C ARG A 130 12.24 0.26 -12.99
N GLY A 131 12.08 -0.52 -14.05
CA GLY A 131 12.76 -1.82 -14.24
C GLY A 131 14.23 -1.72 -14.66
N GLY A 132 14.98 -0.71 -14.17
CA GLY A 132 16.44 -0.60 -14.37
C GLY A 132 16.90 0.31 -15.51
N ALA A 133 16.41 0.13 -16.74
CA ALA A 133 16.92 0.86 -17.91
C ALA A 133 16.69 2.39 -17.88
N GLY A 134 15.74 2.88 -17.08
CA GLY A 134 15.54 4.31 -16.85
C GLY A 134 15.14 5.11 -18.11
N PHE A 135 14.57 4.48 -19.14
CA PHE A 135 14.10 5.18 -20.33
C PHE A 135 12.90 6.08 -20.00
N PRO A 136 12.80 7.32 -20.54
CA PRO A 136 11.66 8.20 -20.27
C PRO A 136 10.32 7.57 -20.70
N ALA A 137 9.38 7.44 -19.76
CA ALA A 137 8.11 6.77 -19.99
C ALA A 137 7.24 7.53 -21.01
N GLY A 138 7.18 8.86 -20.90
CA GLY A 138 6.40 9.70 -21.82
C GLY A 138 6.88 9.61 -23.28
N ILE A 139 8.20 9.51 -23.50
CA ILE A 139 8.75 9.29 -24.86
C ILE A 139 8.30 7.93 -25.40
N LYS A 140 8.40 6.86 -24.59
CA LYS A 140 7.95 5.52 -24.98
C LYS A 140 6.48 5.51 -25.37
N TRP A 141 5.63 6.18 -24.57
CA TRP A 141 4.19 6.25 -24.83
C TRP A 141 3.86 7.06 -26.07
N ARG A 142 4.55 8.19 -26.29
CA ARG A 142 4.41 8.98 -27.53
C ARG A 142 4.74 8.16 -28.77
N THR A 143 5.84 7.40 -28.76
CA THR A 143 6.19 6.53 -29.90
C THR A 143 5.11 5.49 -30.18
N VAL A 144 4.49 4.90 -29.14
CA VAL A 144 3.37 3.96 -29.32
C VAL A 144 2.11 4.67 -29.82
N LEU A 145 1.83 5.89 -29.35
CA LEU A 145 0.70 6.68 -29.81
C LEU A 145 0.82 7.03 -31.29
N GLU A 146 2.00 7.47 -31.74
CA GLU A 146 2.30 7.89 -33.11
C GLU A 146 2.41 6.72 -34.11
N ALA A 147 2.64 5.50 -33.63
CA ALA A 147 2.69 4.32 -34.49
C ALA A 147 1.32 4.02 -35.13
N ASP A 148 1.30 3.81 -36.45
CA ASP A 148 0.11 3.43 -37.20
C ASP A 148 -0.21 1.94 -36.99
N ALA A 149 -1.29 1.66 -36.27
CA ALA A 149 -1.79 0.33 -36.01
C ALA A 149 -3.25 0.39 -35.52
N GLU A 150 -4.11 -0.49 -36.06
CA GLU A 150 -5.50 -0.63 -35.61
C GLU A 150 -5.59 -1.18 -34.18
N GLN A 151 -4.65 -2.05 -33.79
CA GLN A 151 -4.60 -2.68 -32.47
C GLN A 151 -3.27 -2.39 -31.78
N LYS A 152 -3.37 -1.94 -30.53
CA LYS A 152 -2.22 -1.69 -29.65
C LYS A 152 -2.37 -2.50 -28.35
N TYR A 153 -1.27 -2.68 -27.63
CA TYR A 153 -1.22 -3.49 -26.41
C TYR A 153 -0.52 -2.75 -25.27
N VAL A 154 -0.96 -2.99 -24.04
CA VAL A 154 -0.29 -2.60 -22.81
C VAL A 154 0.19 -3.86 -22.12
N CYS A 155 1.49 -3.95 -21.87
CA CYS A 155 2.10 -5.09 -21.17
C CYS A 155 2.76 -4.59 -19.89
N CYS A 156 2.30 -5.08 -18.74
CA CYS A 156 2.98 -4.90 -17.47
C CYS A 156 4.00 -6.06 -17.31
N ASN A 157 5.27 -5.73 -17.08
CA ASN A 157 6.26 -6.74 -16.70
C ASN A 157 6.30 -6.78 -15.18
N ALA A 158 5.85 -7.90 -14.60
CA ALA A 158 5.80 -8.14 -13.16
C ALA A 158 6.61 -9.39 -12.76
N ASP A 159 7.62 -9.75 -13.56
CA ASP A 159 8.46 -10.93 -13.30
C ASP A 159 9.31 -10.78 -12.03
N GLU A 160 9.74 -9.55 -11.70
CA GLU A 160 10.54 -9.17 -10.51
C GLU A 160 11.60 -10.23 -10.11
N GLY A 161 12.29 -10.81 -11.10
CA GLY A 161 13.18 -11.96 -10.89
C GLY A 161 14.52 -11.64 -10.22
N ASP A 162 14.81 -10.36 -9.95
CA ASP A 162 16.06 -9.93 -9.32
C ASP A 162 16.06 -10.27 -7.81
N SER A 163 17.20 -10.74 -7.30
CA SER A 163 17.31 -11.02 -5.87
C SER A 163 17.23 -9.74 -5.06
N GLY A 164 16.38 -9.72 -4.02
CA GLY A 164 16.23 -8.58 -3.12
C GLY A 164 15.24 -7.51 -3.58
N THR A 165 14.59 -7.69 -4.74
CA THR A 165 13.44 -6.88 -5.14
C THR A 165 12.14 -7.53 -4.66
N PHE A 166 11.22 -6.70 -4.19
CA PHE A 166 9.88 -7.10 -3.73
C PHE A 166 8.87 -5.95 -3.80
N ALA A 167 9.23 -4.86 -4.50
CA ALA A 167 8.39 -3.67 -4.58
C ALA A 167 7.17 -3.93 -5.48
N ASP A 168 7.37 -4.62 -6.61
CA ASP A 168 6.26 -4.99 -7.51
C ASP A 168 5.33 -5.96 -6.79
N ARG A 169 5.90 -6.98 -6.13
CA ARG A 169 5.15 -7.91 -5.28
C ARG A 169 4.33 -7.17 -4.22
N MET A 170 4.95 -6.24 -3.48
CA MET A 170 4.25 -5.48 -2.43
C MET A 170 3.13 -4.61 -2.99
N LEU A 171 3.30 -4.02 -4.17
CA LEU A 171 2.28 -3.20 -4.80
C LEU A 171 1.11 -4.06 -5.29
N MET A 172 1.39 -5.18 -5.96
CA MET A 172 0.37 -6.12 -6.43
C MET A 172 -0.40 -6.79 -5.28
N GLU A 173 0.26 -7.10 -4.17
CA GLU A 173 -0.40 -7.68 -2.99
C GLU A 173 -1.12 -6.61 -2.14
N GLY A 174 -0.59 -5.39 -2.08
CA GLY A 174 -0.98 -4.38 -1.10
C GLY A 174 -1.83 -3.20 -1.60
N ASP A 175 -1.82 -2.93 -2.91
CA ASP A 175 -2.64 -1.90 -3.58
C ASP A 175 -2.90 -2.27 -5.07
N PRO A 176 -3.54 -3.43 -5.35
CA PRO A 176 -3.66 -3.99 -6.71
C PRO A 176 -4.47 -3.15 -7.70
N PHE A 177 -5.25 -2.17 -7.21
CA PHE A 177 -6.07 -1.31 -8.07
C PHE A 177 -5.33 -0.07 -8.59
N THR A 178 -4.10 0.19 -8.13
CA THR A 178 -3.36 1.41 -8.48
C THR A 178 -2.86 1.47 -9.92
#